data_AF-A0A852LE62-F1
#
_entry.id   AF-A0A852LE62-F1
#
_cell.length_a   1.000
_cell.length_b   1.000
_cell.length_c   1.000
_cell.angle_alpha   90.00
_cell.angle_beta   90.00
_cell.angle_gamma   90.00
#
_symmetry.space_group_name_H-M   'P 1'
#
loop_
_entity.id
_entity.type
_entity.pdbx_description
1 polymer ?
#
loop_
_entity_poly.entity_id
_entity_poly.type
_entity_poly.pdbx_seq_one_letter_code
_entity_poly.pdbx_strand_id
1 'polypeptide(L)'
;MFVSLHCPLTALRLQLEELREESRRLDEDMEREDDTVPADVYITDLYYKITRIVWDIEAGLSQIRGIHYGPDGAQPIDIDGSHHSRCFISDFLWSLVPTEW
;
A
#
# COMPACT_ATOMS: atom_id res chain seq x y z
N MET A 1 -46.59 6.35 45.08
CA MET A 1 -46.28 5.18 44.23
C MET A 1 -45.08 5.56 43.37
N PHE A 2 -43.84 5.33 43.86
CA PHE A 2 -42.59 5.82 43.25
C PHE A 2 -41.68 4.64 42.86
N VAL A 3 -42.21 3.68 42.10
CA VAL A 3 -41.42 2.51 41.66
C VAL A 3 -41.78 2.18 40.21
N SER A 4 -41.31 2.98 39.27
CA SER A 4 -41.43 2.63 37.83
C SER A 4 -40.35 3.23 36.93
N LEU A 5 -39.49 4.12 37.46
CA LEU A 5 -38.42 4.75 36.65
C LEU A 5 -37.03 4.15 36.92
N HIS A 6 -36.87 3.30 37.93
CA HIS A 6 -35.56 2.75 38.29
C HIS A 6 -35.07 1.69 37.28
N CYS A 7 -35.98 0.84 36.78
CA CYS A 7 -35.64 -0.27 35.89
C CYS A 7 -35.18 0.18 34.47
N PRO A 8 -35.87 1.14 33.81
CA PRO A 8 -35.42 1.68 32.52
C PRO A 8 -34.09 2.43 32.63
N LEU A 9 -33.87 3.13 33.74
CA LEU A 9 -32.66 3.92 33.96
C LEU A 9 -31.43 3.01 34.16
N THR A 10 -31.59 1.88 34.85
CA THR A 10 -30.52 0.87 34.97
C THR A 10 -30.23 0.16 33.66
N ALA A 11 -31.25 -0.16 32.86
CA ALA A 11 -31.06 -0.77 31.54
C ALA A 11 -30.29 0.16 30.60
N LEU A 12 -30.66 1.45 30.56
CA LEU A 12 -29.97 2.46 29.77
C LEU A 12 -28.52 2.69 30.22
N ARG A 13 -28.26 2.61 31.53
CA ARG A 13 -26.88 2.70 32.06
C ARG A 13 -26.01 1.53 31.62
N LEU A 14 -26.55 0.30 31.64
CA LEU A 14 -25.84 -0.89 31.20
C LEU A 14 -25.48 -0.81 29.71
N GLN A 15 -26.43 -0.39 28.87
CA GLN A 15 -26.19 -0.20 27.44
C GLN A 15 -25.17 0.90 27.15
N LEU A 16 -25.17 1.98 27.93
CA LEU A 16 -24.17 3.04 27.82
C LEU A 16 -22.77 2.52 28.17
N GLU A 17 -22.68 1.61 29.15
CA GLU A 17 -21.43 1.02 29.60
C GLU A 17 -20.89 0.01 28.57
N GLU A 18 -21.75 -0.82 27.98
CA GLU A 18 -21.41 -1.69 26.84
C GLU A 18 -20.91 -0.89 25.64
N LEU A 19 -21.61 0.17 25.24
CA LEU A 19 -21.19 1.01 24.11
C LEU A 19 -19.87 1.73 24.36
N ARG A 20 -19.59 2.13 25.61
CA ARG A 20 -18.30 2.73 26.00
C ARG A 20 -17.17 1.72 25.95
N GLU A 21 -17.44 0.47 26.35
CA GLU A 21 -16.49 -0.62 26.28
C GLU A 21 -16.17 -0.97 24.83
N GLU A 22 -17.20 -1.07 23.98
CA GLU A 22 -17.05 -1.32 22.55
C GLU A 22 -16.29 -0.19 21.85
N SER A 23 -16.62 1.08 22.15
CA SER A 23 -15.88 2.23 21.63
C SER A 23 -14.42 2.19 22.05
N ARG A 24 -14.12 1.89 23.32
CA ARG A 24 -12.74 1.79 23.80
C ARG A 24 -11.97 0.67 23.10
N ARG A 25 -12.61 -0.47 22.88
CA ARG A 25 -12.00 -1.58 22.13
C ARG A 25 -11.74 -1.22 20.67
N LEU A 26 -12.65 -0.51 20.02
CA LEU A 26 -12.47 -0.04 18.66
C LEU A 26 -11.35 1.02 18.57
N ASP A 27 -11.27 1.93 19.54
CA ASP A 27 -10.19 2.91 19.63
C ASP A 27 -8.83 2.22 19.84
N GLU A 28 -8.76 1.20 20.71
CA GLU A 28 -7.54 0.38 20.92
C GLU A 28 -7.17 -0.48 19.70
N ASP A 29 -8.15 -0.96 18.94
CA ASP A 29 -7.94 -1.70 17.69
C ASP A 29 -7.45 -0.76 16.57
N MET A 30 -8.00 0.46 16.48
CA MET A 30 -7.56 1.50 15.56
C MET A 30 -6.17 2.05 15.90
N GLU A 31 -5.84 2.26 17.18
CA GLU A 31 -4.49 2.65 17.61
C GLU A 31 -3.45 1.55 17.31
N ARG A 32 -3.85 0.28 17.23
CA ARG A 32 -2.98 -0.82 16.75
C ARG A 32 -2.88 -0.88 15.24
N GLU A 33 -3.85 -0.34 14.51
CA GLU A 33 -3.86 -0.25 13.05
C GLU A 33 -3.14 1.01 12.53
N ASP A 34 -2.83 1.96 13.41
CA ASP A 34 -2.09 3.19 13.10
C ASP A 34 -0.57 2.94 12.99
N ASP A 35 0.06 3.59 12.01
CA ASP A 35 1.49 3.67 11.65
C ASP A 35 2.21 2.60 10.82
N THR A 36 1.65 1.44 10.49
CA THR A 36 2.34 0.53 9.53
C THR A 36 1.85 0.72 8.11
N VAL A 37 2.59 1.51 7.31
CA VAL A 37 2.47 1.45 5.85
C VAL A 37 2.65 -0.02 5.45
N PRO A 38 1.67 -0.64 4.77
CA PRO A 38 1.80 -2.01 4.31
C PRO A 38 3.13 -2.19 3.57
N ALA A 39 3.90 -3.22 3.94
CA ALA A 39 5.28 -3.37 3.50
C ALA A 39 5.40 -3.43 1.96
N ASP A 40 4.38 -3.95 1.29
CA ASP A 40 4.22 -3.96 -0.16
C ASP A 40 4.12 -2.54 -0.76
N VAL A 41 3.31 -1.66 -0.17
CA VAL A 41 3.18 -0.26 -0.61
C VAL A 41 4.52 0.47 -0.47
N TYR A 42 5.21 0.28 0.65
CA TYR A 42 6.52 0.89 0.87
C TYR A 42 7.56 0.41 -0.15
N ILE A 43 7.62 -0.91 -0.40
CA ILE A 43 8.59 -1.49 -1.34
C ILE A 43 8.31 -1.01 -2.77
N THR A 44 7.05 -1.00 -3.21
CA THR A 44 6.67 -0.50 -4.53
C THR A 44 7.05 0.97 -4.72
N ASP A 45 6.76 1.81 -3.74
CA ASP A 45 7.12 3.24 -3.77
C ASP A 45 8.65 3.43 -3.78
N LEU A 46 9.40 2.63 -3.01
CA LEU A 46 10.86 2.66 -3.00
C LEU A 46 11.45 2.29 -4.38
N TYR A 47 10.97 1.21 -4.99
CA TYR A 47 11.42 0.82 -6.33
C TYR A 47 11.11 1.90 -7.37
N TYR A 48 9.94 2.53 -7.29
CA TYR A 48 9.60 3.63 -8.17
C TYR A 48 10.50 4.85 -7.95
N LYS A 49 10.79 5.22 -6.70
CA LYS A 49 11.68 6.35 -6.38
C LYS A 49 13.09 6.16 -6.94
N ILE A 50 13.60 4.93 -6.89
CA ILE A 50 14.94 4.59 -7.37
C ILE A 50 14.96 4.52 -8.90
N THR A 51 14.04 3.75 -9.49
CA THR A 51 14.11 3.40 -10.92
C THR A 51 13.36 4.36 -11.81
N ARG A 52 12.36 5.07 -11.28
CA ARG A 52 11.39 5.89 -12.04
C ARG A 52 10.63 5.11 -13.12
N ILE A 53 10.47 3.80 -12.96
CA ILE A 53 9.75 2.94 -13.90
C ILE A 53 8.35 2.63 -13.38
N VAL A 54 7.36 2.81 -14.25
CA VAL A 54 5.99 2.30 -14.05
C VAL A 54 5.78 1.10 -14.97
N TRP A 55 5.43 -0.05 -14.41
CA TRP A 55 5.24 -1.29 -15.15
C TRP A 55 3.79 -1.45 -15.64
N ASP A 56 3.64 -2.02 -16.83
CA ASP A 56 2.35 -2.46 -17.36
C ASP A 56 2.01 -3.83 -16.75
N ILE A 57 1.05 -3.84 -15.82
CA ILE A 57 0.62 -5.06 -15.11
C ILE A 57 -0.22 -5.98 -16.00
N GLU A 58 -0.77 -5.45 -17.10
CA GLU A 58 -1.56 -6.23 -18.07
C GLU A 58 -0.68 -6.87 -19.15
N ALA A 59 0.63 -6.59 -19.15
CA ALA A 59 1.58 -7.22 -20.04
C ALA A 59 1.67 -8.74 -19.80
N GLY A 60 1.95 -9.50 -20.86
CA GLY A 60 2.14 -10.96 -20.76
C GLY A 60 3.32 -11.33 -19.86
N LEU A 61 3.31 -12.54 -19.28
CA LEU A 61 4.33 -12.98 -18.29
C LEU A 61 5.78 -12.95 -18.80
N SER A 62 5.99 -13.09 -20.10
CA SER A 62 7.31 -12.97 -20.72
C SER A 62 7.63 -11.56 -21.19
N GLN A 63 6.65 -10.66 -21.23
CA GLN A 63 6.83 -9.30 -21.71
C GLN A 63 7.14 -8.36 -20.55
N ILE A 64 8.30 -7.72 -20.61
CA ILE A 64 8.71 -6.69 -19.67
C ILE A 64 8.37 -5.34 -20.32
N ARG A 65 7.25 -4.76 -19.90
CA ARG A 65 6.73 -3.53 -20.49
C ARG A 65 6.47 -2.47 -19.43
N GLY A 66 6.82 -1.23 -19.73
CA GLY A 66 6.61 -0.11 -18.82
C GLY A 66 7.02 1.23 -19.43
N ILE A 67 7.06 2.26 -18.59
CA ILE A 67 7.51 3.60 -18.95
C ILE A 67 8.51 4.07 -17.90
N HIS A 68 9.70 4.46 -18.33
CA HIS A 68 10.72 5.11 -17.52
C HIS A 68 10.56 6.63 -17.57
N TYR A 69 10.50 7.29 -16.42
CA TYR A 69 10.39 8.74 -16.29
C TYR A 69 11.73 9.35 -15.86
N GLY A 70 12.64 9.47 -16.83
CA GLY A 70 13.95 10.08 -16.65
C GLY A 70 13.97 11.61 -16.81
N PRO A 71 15.10 12.26 -16.54
CA PRO A 71 15.28 13.70 -16.76
C PRO A 71 15.08 14.11 -18.22
N ASP A 72 15.41 13.23 -19.16
CA ASP A 72 15.26 13.45 -20.61
C ASP A 72 13.83 13.22 -21.13
N GLY A 73 12.89 12.90 -20.23
CA GLY A 73 11.49 12.63 -20.54
C GLY A 73 11.11 11.16 -20.40
N ALA A 74 9.85 10.88 -20.74
CA ALA A 74 9.27 9.54 -20.64
C ALA A 74 9.73 8.64 -21.79
N GLN A 75 10.27 7.47 -21.47
CA GLN A 75 10.75 6.48 -22.43
C GLN A 75 10.02 5.15 -22.28
N PRO A 76 9.42 4.59 -23.34
CA PRO A 76 8.77 3.30 -23.27
C PRO A 76 9.80 2.17 -23.17
N ILE A 77 9.47 1.15 -22.37
CA ILE A 77 10.20 -0.12 -22.25
C ILE A 77 9.27 -1.19 -22.81
N ASP A 78 9.76 -2.00 -23.76
CA ASP A 78 9.03 -3.14 -24.30
C ASP A 78 10.04 -4.23 -24.71
N ILE A 79 10.26 -5.21 -23.84
CA ILE A 79 11.28 -6.26 -24.01
C ILE A 79 10.61 -7.63 -23.90
N ASP A 80 10.87 -8.51 -24.86
CA ASP A 80 10.50 -9.91 -24.72
C ASP A 80 11.54 -10.64 -23.87
N GLY A 81 11.22 -10.85 -22.60
CA GLY A 81 12.06 -11.53 -21.61
C GLY A 81 12.38 -12.99 -21.95
N SER A 82 11.68 -13.62 -22.91
CA SER A 82 12.03 -14.96 -23.37
C SER A 82 13.27 -14.98 -24.29
N HIS A 83 13.61 -13.85 -24.91
CA HIS A 83 14.73 -13.71 -25.84
C HIS A 83 16.01 -13.17 -25.19
N HIS A 84 15.95 -12.79 -23.91
CA HIS A 84 17.06 -12.13 -23.21
C HIS A 84 17.41 -12.84 -21.90
N SER A 85 18.69 -12.81 -21.54
CA SER A 85 19.12 -13.30 -20.23
C SER A 85 18.68 -12.34 -19.12
N ARG A 86 18.48 -12.88 -17.91
CA ARG A 86 18.14 -12.06 -16.73
C ARG A 86 19.20 -11.00 -16.43
N CYS A 87 20.49 -11.30 -16.65
CA CYS A 87 21.55 -10.32 -16.44
C CYS A 87 21.46 -9.17 -17.44
N PHE A 88 21.27 -9.48 -18.73
CA PHE A 88 21.10 -8.45 -19.75
C PHE A 88 19.92 -7.52 -19.45
N ILE A 89 18.78 -8.10 -19.05
CA ILE A 89 17.58 -7.33 -18.69
C ILE A 89 17.89 -6.40 -17.50
N SER A 90 18.49 -6.91 -16.43
CA SER A 90 18.88 -6.11 -15.27
C SER A 90 19.85 -4.99 -15.65
N ASP A 91 20.91 -5.30 -16.39
CA ASP A 91 21.93 -4.33 -16.82
C ASP A 91 21.30 -3.22 -17.67
N PHE A 92 20.40 -3.58 -18.60
CA PHE A 92 19.65 -2.62 -19.39
C PHE A 92 18.78 -1.70 -18.51
N LEU A 93 17.97 -2.26 -17.61
CA LEU A 93 17.09 -1.47 -16.75
C LEU A 93 17.88 -0.51 -15.84
N TRP A 94 19.01 -0.97 -15.29
CA TRP A 94 19.87 -0.12 -14.47
C TRP A 94 20.60 0.96 -15.28
N SER A 95 20.86 0.73 -16.57
CA SER A 95 21.46 1.75 -17.44
C SER A 95 20.54 2.96 -17.69
N LEU A 96 19.22 2.82 -17.45
CA LEU A 96 18.25 3.92 -17.55
C LEU A 96 18.32 4.86 -16.35
N VAL A 97 18.81 4.38 -15.20
CA VAL A 97 18.86 5.15 -13.96
C VAL A 97 20.09 6.07 -13.98
N PRO A 98 19.92 7.40 -13.89
CA PRO A 98 21.05 8.33 -13.88
C PRO A 98 21.99 8.06 -12.69
N THR A 99 23.30 8.08 -12.95
CA THR A 99 24.33 7.87 -11.93
C THR A 99 25.06 9.15 -11.52
N GLU A 100 24.60 10.30 -12.02
CA GLU A 100 25.10 11.62 -11.64
C GLU A 100 24.56 12.02 -10.25
N TRP A 101 25.39 12.68 -9.42
CA TRP A 101 25.09 13.06 -8.04
C TRP A 101 25.09 14.57 -7.85
#